data_AF-A0A401KKI8-F1
#
_entry.id   AF-A0A401KKI8-F1
#
_cell.length_a   1.000
_cell.length_b   1.000
_cell.length_c   1.000
_cell.angle_alpha   90.00
_cell.angle_beta   90.00
_cell.angle_gamma   90.00
#
_symmetry.space_group_name_H-M   'P 1'
#
loop_
_entity.id
_entity.type
_entity.pdbx_description
1 polymer ?
#
loop_
_entity_poly.entity_id
_entity_poly.type
_entity_poly.pdbx_seq_one_letter_code
_entity_poly.pdbx_strand_id
1 'polypeptide(L)'
;MSSEIPDIPELKRAVESGQRIDPGDVSALAQTESELSGGGPIRGGTAATAQSLAMKQMNFDAKLEALSRKPQSHITQDDARELHAAEGRAFNKPPGPGSVSAQVQSIADRNEALGVPAVPGEAPVYITKDDAREAQHAESTIYGGQNPRGGIAAQMQSAADKIEHAYQD
;
A
#
# COMPACT_ATOMS: atom_id res chain seq x y z
N MET A 1 2.57 43.18 -8.12
CA MET A 1 2.07 42.12 -7.22
C MET A 1 3.32 41.49 -6.62
N SER A 2 3.59 41.73 -5.34
CA SER A 2 4.74 41.15 -4.66
C SER A 2 4.53 39.65 -4.60
N SER A 3 5.35 38.87 -5.31
CA SER A 3 5.36 37.41 -5.21
C SER A 3 5.96 37.06 -3.86
N GLU A 4 5.14 37.09 -2.81
CA GLU A 4 5.60 36.77 -1.47
C GLU A 4 5.84 35.27 -1.41
N ILE A 5 7.07 34.89 -1.05
CA ILE A 5 7.46 33.50 -0.90
C ILE A 5 6.73 32.95 0.33
N PRO A 6 5.92 31.88 0.20
CA PRO A 6 5.25 31.26 1.35
C PRO A 6 6.27 30.74 2.34
N ASP A 7 5.97 30.84 3.64
CA ASP A 7 6.88 30.33 4.65
C ASP A 7 6.88 28.78 4.64
N ILE A 8 7.98 28.17 5.10
CA ILE A 8 8.16 26.72 5.12
C ILE A 8 7.00 25.99 5.84
N PRO A 9 6.48 26.48 6.99
CA PRO A 9 5.34 25.85 7.66
C PRO A 9 4.05 25.94 6.85
N GLU A 10 3.84 27.02 6.10
CA GLU A 10 2.65 27.18 5.24
C GLU A 10 2.69 26.20 4.07
N LEU A 11 3.86 26.06 3.45
CA LEU A 11 4.09 25.08 2.40
C LEU A 11 3.83 23.64 2.88
N LYS A 12 4.33 23.28 4.07
CA LYS A 12 4.07 21.96 4.67
C LYS A 12 2.60 21.75 4.97
N ARG A 13 1.91 22.75 5.53
CA ARG A 13 0.47 22.68 5.79
C ARG A 13 -0.36 22.52 4.52
N ALA A 14 0.01 23.23 3.45
CA ALA A 14 -0.66 23.07 2.16
C ALA A 14 -0.51 21.63 1.65
N VAL A 15 0.69 21.07 1.71
CA VAL A 15 0.94 19.67 1.35
C VAL A 15 0.16 18.70 2.26
N GLU A 16 0.09 18.95 3.56
CA GLU A 16 -0.71 18.15 4.50
C GLU A 16 -2.22 18.19 4.16
N SER A 17 -2.72 19.29 3.60
CA SER A 17 -4.10 19.37 3.08
C SER A 17 -4.31 18.65 1.74
N GLY A 18 -3.27 18.07 1.16
CA GLY A 18 -3.31 17.34 -0.11
C GLY A 18 -2.88 18.17 -1.33
N GLN A 19 -2.35 19.37 -1.13
CA GLN A 19 -1.84 20.19 -2.23
C GLN A 19 -0.65 19.50 -2.90
N ARG A 20 -0.70 19.44 -4.23
CA ARG A 20 0.42 18.97 -5.05
C ARG A 20 1.38 20.12 -5.32
N ILE A 21 2.67 19.81 -5.31
CA ILE A 21 3.73 20.72 -5.72
C ILE A 21 4.25 20.25 -7.06
N ASP A 22 3.99 21.03 -8.10
CA ASP A 22 4.45 20.76 -9.45
C ASP A 22 5.88 21.30 -9.67
N PRO A 23 6.62 20.79 -10.66
CA PRO A 23 7.95 21.31 -11.01
C PRO A 23 7.95 22.82 -11.33
N GLY A 24 6.81 23.34 -11.82
CA GLY A 24 6.60 24.77 -12.04
C GLY A 24 6.61 25.58 -10.75
N ASP A 25 5.96 25.09 -9.69
CA ASP A 25 5.92 25.75 -8.38
C ASP A 25 7.33 25.84 -7.78
N VAL A 26 8.10 24.76 -7.87
CA VAL A 26 9.50 24.73 -7.40
C VAL A 26 10.34 25.76 -8.15
N SER A 27 10.16 25.87 -9.47
CA SER A 27 10.91 26.81 -10.31
C SER A 27 10.55 28.27 -9.99
N ALA A 28 9.26 28.55 -9.80
CA ALA A 28 8.78 29.88 -9.42
C ALA A 28 9.29 30.30 -8.04
N LEU A 29 9.29 29.38 -7.07
CA LEU A 29 9.84 29.62 -5.74
C LEU A 29 11.36 29.85 -5.78
N ALA A 30 12.10 29.05 -6.56
CA ALA A 30 13.54 29.22 -6.71
C ALA A 30 13.91 30.55 -7.37
N GLN A 31 13.15 30.98 -8.39
CA GLN A 31 13.36 32.27 -9.03
C GLN A 31 13.10 33.41 -8.04
N THR A 32 11.96 33.38 -7.36
CA THR A 32 11.58 34.41 -6.38
C THR A 32 12.58 34.46 -5.22
N GLU A 33 13.05 33.32 -4.72
CA GLU A 33 14.08 33.24 -3.68
C GLU A 33 15.41 33.82 -4.14
N SER A 34 15.82 33.54 -5.38
CA SER A 34 17.04 34.08 -5.96
C SER A 34 16.97 35.60 -6.17
N GLU A 35 15.81 36.13 -6.55
CA GLU A 35 15.56 37.57 -6.69
C GLU A 35 15.63 38.28 -5.32
N LEU A 36 15.13 37.64 -4.26
CA LEU A 36 15.10 38.20 -2.91
C LEU A 36 16.46 38.12 -2.20
N SER A 37 17.19 37.01 -2.36
CA SER A 37 18.48 36.77 -1.70
C SER A 37 19.67 37.36 -2.44
N GLY A 38 19.49 37.81 -3.68
CA GLY A 38 20.55 38.39 -4.52
C GLY A 38 21.70 37.42 -4.87
N GLY A 39 21.54 36.12 -4.61
CA GLY A 39 22.65 35.16 -4.64
C GLY A 39 22.21 33.70 -4.59
N GLY A 40 21.51 33.23 -5.62
CA GLY A 40 21.19 31.82 -5.85
C GLY A 40 20.30 31.15 -4.79
N PRO A 41 20.00 29.85 -4.95
CA PRO A 41 19.10 29.13 -4.05
C PRO A 41 19.66 29.05 -2.62
N ILE A 42 18.81 29.32 -1.63
CA ILE A 42 19.20 29.25 -0.22
C ILE A 42 19.15 27.79 0.24
N ARG A 43 20.24 27.29 0.82
CA ARG A 43 20.28 25.93 1.39
C ARG A 43 19.27 25.81 2.52
N GLY A 44 18.29 24.91 2.36
CA GLY A 44 17.21 24.71 3.33
C GLY A 44 16.10 25.77 3.26
N GLY A 45 16.12 26.62 2.24
CA GLY A 45 15.08 27.60 1.98
C GLY A 45 13.75 26.99 1.50
N THR A 46 12.83 27.84 1.14
CA THR A 46 11.46 27.46 0.75
C THR A 46 11.46 26.70 -0.57
N ALA A 47 12.28 27.12 -1.54
CA ALA A 47 12.43 26.44 -2.82
C ALA A 47 13.04 25.03 -2.66
N ALA A 48 14.08 24.90 -1.82
CA ALA A 48 14.68 23.60 -1.50
C ALA A 48 13.69 22.67 -0.78
N THR A 49 12.86 23.22 0.11
CA THR A 49 11.80 22.47 0.79
C THR A 49 10.72 22.02 -0.20
N ALA A 50 10.27 22.91 -1.08
CA ALA A 50 9.30 22.60 -2.14
C ALA A 50 9.83 21.49 -3.06
N GLN A 51 11.09 21.58 -3.48
CA GLN A 51 11.73 20.54 -4.27
C GLN A 51 11.72 19.19 -3.55
N SER A 52 12.09 19.16 -2.26
CA SER A 52 12.07 17.92 -1.48
C SER A 52 10.68 17.31 -1.36
N LEU A 53 9.65 18.14 -1.16
CA LEU A 53 8.26 17.68 -1.07
C LEU A 53 7.75 17.19 -2.43
N ALA A 54 8.03 17.91 -3.52
CA ALA A 54 7.69 17.49 -4.88
C ALA A 54 8.31 16.13 -5.23
N MET A 55 9.59 15.91 -4.89
CA MET A 55 10.25 14.62 -5.11
C MET A 55 9.60 13.48 -4.31
N LYS A 56 9.15 13.73 -3.07
CA LYS A 56 8.45 12.73 -2.27
C LYS A 56 7.07 12.40 -2.83
N GLN A 57 6.34 13.41 -3.30
CA GLN A 57 5.05 13.25 -3.98
C GLN A 57 5.20 12.45 -5.27
N MET A 58 6.19 12.79 -6.10
CA MET A 58 6.50 12.03 -7.32
C MET A 58 6.87 10.57 -7.01
N ASN A 59 7.64 10.31 -5.95
CA ASN A 59 7.97 8.95 -5.53
C ASN A 59 6.71 8.18 -5.07
N PHE A 60 5.78 8.84 -4.38
CA PHE A 60 4.49 8.21 -4.03
C PHE A 60 3.68 7.88 -5.28
N ASP A 61 3.59 8.79 -6.25
CA ASP A 61 2.88 8.55 -7.50
C ASP A 61 3.49 7.42 -8.32
N ALA A 62 4.82 7.35 -8.39
CA ALA A 62 5.53 6.26 -9.07
C ALA A 62 5.23 4.89 -8.43
N LYS A 63 5.16 4.82 -7.10
CA LYS A 63 4.78 3.59 -6.40
C LYS A 63 3.31 3.22 -6.64
N LEU A 64 2.43 4.22 -6.64
CA LEU A 64 1.02 4.01 -6.95
C LEU A 64 0.82 3.51 -8.38
N GLU A 65 1.56 4.06 -9.34
CA GLU A 65 1.56 3.60 -10.74
C GLU A 65 2.14 2.20 -10.89
N ALA A 66 3.21 1.87 -10.17
CA ALA A 66 3.74 0.51 -10.14
C ALA A 66 2.71 -0.50 -9.60
N LEU A 67 1.94 -0.09 -8.58
CA LEU A 67 0.86 -0.90 -8.02
C LEU A 67 -0.34 -1.02 -8.95
N SER A 68 -0.71 0.03 -9.68
CA SER A 68 -1.87 -0.02 -10.60
C SER A 68 -1.65 -0.96 -11.78
N ARG A 69 -0.39 -1.26 -12.12
CA ARG A 69 -0.01 -2.26 -13.12
C ARG A 69 -0.04 -3.69 -12.59
N LYS A 70 -0.07 -3.88 -11.26
CA LYS A 70 -0.21 -5.20 -10.65
C LYS A 70 -1.69 -5.59 -10.61
N PRO A 71 -2.04 -6.86 -10.88
CA PRO A 71 -3.38 -7.35 -10.60
C PRO A 71 -3.65 -7.25 -9.10
N GLN A 72 -4.90 -6.93 -8.71
CA GLN A 72 -5.25 -6.74 -7.30
C GLN A 72 -4.90 -7.96 -6.44
N SER A 73 -5.03 -9.17 -6.97
CA SER A 73 -4.68 -10.42 -6.29
C SER A 73 -3.19 -10.56 -5.98
N HIS A 74 -2.31 -9.73 -6.57
CA HIS A 74 -0.87 -9.74 -6.35
C HIS A 74 -0.38 -8.58 -5.47
N ILE A 75 -1.30 -7.79 -4.91
CA ILE A 75 -0.96 -6.74 -3.96
C ILE A 75 -0.62 -7.39 -2.62
N THR A 76 0.59 -7.17 -2.14
CA THR A 76 1.12 -7.80 -0.92
C THR A 76 1.14 -6.87 0.29
N GLN A 77 1.37 -7.44 1.48
CA GLN A 77 1.60 -6.67 2.71
C GLN A 77 2.80 -5.71 2.60
N ASP A 78 3.85 -6.13 1.90
CA ASP A 78 5.02 -5.29 1.69
C ASP A 78 4.72 -4.11 0.75
N ASP A 79 3.93 -4.35 -0.31
CA ASP A 79 3.43 -3.29 -1.19
C ASP A 79 2.64 -2.23 -0.41
N ALA A 80 1.74 -2.68 0.46
CA ALA A 80 0.92 -1.80 1.30
C ALA A 80 1.78 -0.98 2.28
N ARG A 81 2.75 -1.63 2.95
CA ARG A 81 3.70 -0.95 3.86
C ARG A 81 4.53 0.10 3.14
N GLU A 82 5.01 -0.24 1.94
CA GLU A 82 5.82 0.66 1.12
C GLU A 82 5.04 1.88 0.65
N LEU A 83 3.79 1.70 0.23
CA LEU A 83 2.92 2.79 -0.19
C LEU A 83 2.55 3.69 1.00
N HIS A 84 2.22 3.09 2.15
CA HIS A 84 1.92 3.80 3.38
C HIS A 84 3.07 4.71 3.82
N ALA A 85 4.31 4.21 3.79
CA ALA A 85 5.49 5.00 4.10
C ALA A 85 5.73 6.13 3.07
N ALA A 86 5.46 5.88 1.79
CA ALA A 86 5.61 6.88 0.74
C ALA A 86 4.55 7.99 0.85
N GLU A 87 3.29 7.64 1.08
CA GLU A 87 2.20 8.60 1.28
C GLU A 87 2.48 9.51 2.47
N GLY A 88 2.92 8.92 3.59
CA GLY A 88 3.24 9.69 4.80
C GLY A 88 4.37 10.71 4.59
N ARG A 89 5.34 10.37 3.74
CA ARG A 89 6.42 11.30 3.34
C ARG A 89 5.96 12.35 2.34
N ALA A 90 5.09 11.96 1.40
CA ALA A 90 4.57 12.83 0.35
C ALA A 90 3.67 13.95 0.90
N PHE A 91 2.84 13.63 1.90
CA PHE A 91 1.88 14.58 2.50
C PHE A 91 2.26 15.04 3.90
N ASN A 92 3.45 14.68 4.39
CA ASN A 92 3.99 15.08 5.69
C ASN A 92 3.07 14.79 6.90
N LYS A 93 2.15 13.82 6.74
CA LYS A 93 1.21 13.38 7.76
C LYS A 93 1.01 11.87 7.67
N PRO A 94 0.69 11.16 8.76
CA PRO A 94 0.34 9.75 8.67
C PRO A 94 -0.89 9.57 7.76
N PRO A 95 -0.89 8.57 6.86
CA PRO A 95 -2.06 8.22 6.06
C PRO A 95 -3.26 7.94 6.98
N GLY A 96 -4.39 8.57 6.67
CA GLY A 96 -5.61 8.42 7.45
C GLY A 96 -6.52 7.28 6.94
N PRO A 97 -7.60 6.97 7.67
CA PRO A 97 -8.67 6.12 7.14
C PRO A 97 -9.23 6.72 5.84
N GLY A 98 -9.41 5.88 4.81
CA GLY A 98 -9.84 6.31 3.47
C GLY A 98 -8.72 6.77 2.53
N SER A 99 -7.48 6.87 3.01
CA SER A 99 -6.30 7.07 2.15
C SER A 99 -6.12 5.95 1.13
N VAL A 100 -5.35 6.23 0.09
CA VAL A 100 -5.00 5.21 -0.92
C VAL A 100 -4.20 4.09 -0.27
N SER A 101 -3.27 4.41 0.63
CA SER A 101 -2.53 3.40 1.39
C SER A 101 -3.43 2.53 2.26
N ALA A 102 -4.47 3.09 2.89
CA ALA A 102 -5.44 2.30 3.65
C ALA A 102 -6.24 1.33 2.76
N GLN A 103 -6.58 1.74 1.53
CA GLN A 103 -7.24 0.86 0.56
C GLN A 103 -6.31 -0.28 0.11
N VAL A 104 -5.05 0.03 -0.20
CA VAL A 104 -4.05 -0.98 -0.59
C VAL A 104 -3.78 -1.95 0.55
N GLN A 105 -3.71 -1.48 1.80
CA GLN A 105 -3.61 -2.34 2.98
C GLN A 105 -4.81 -3.29 3.08
N SER A 106 -6.04 -2.79 2.91
CA SER A 106 -7.23 -3.63 2.95
C SER A 106 -7.24 -4.71 1.85
N ILE A 107 -6.72 -4.39 0.65
CA ILE A 107 -6.57 -5.37 -0.42
C ILE A 107 -5.50 -6.41 -0.05
N ALA A 108 -4.37 -5.99 0.50
CA ALA A 108 -3.31 -6.89 0.96
C ALA A 108 -3.79 -7.83 2.08
N ASP A 109 -4.55 -7.31 3.05
CA ASP A 109 -5.12 -8.10 4.15
C ASP A 109 -6.11 -9.15 3.61
N ARG A 110 -6.95 -8.76 2.65
CA ARG A 110 -7.86 -9.69 1.96
C ARG A 110 -7.10 -10.76 1.20
N ASN A 111 -6.05 -10.36 0.49
CA ASN A 111 -5.21 -11.28 -0.29
C ASN A 111 -4.51 -12.30 0.60
N GLU A 112 -3.98 -11.87 1.75
CA GLU A 112 -3.38 -12.76 2.74
C GLU A 112 -4.42 -13.74 3.32
N ALA A 113 -5.63 -13.25 3.65
CA ALA A 113 -6.71 -14.10 4.14
C ALA A 113 -7.19 -15.14 3.11
N LEU A 114 -7.14 -14.79 1.82
CA LEU A 114 -7.49 -15.65 0.69
C LEU A 114 -6.33 -16.50 0.16
N GLY A 115 -5.10 -16.27 0.62
CA GLY A 115 -3.90 -16.95 0.11
C GLY A 115 -3.55 -16.60 -1.33
N VAL A 116 -3.86 -15.38 -1.79
CA VAL A 116 -3.53 -14.91 -3.15
C VAL A 116 -2.47 -13.78 -3.11
N PRO A 117 -1.55 -13.71 -4.07
CA PRO A 117 -1.35 -14.68 -5.13
C PRO A 117 -0.70 -15.92 -4.53
N ALA A 118 -1.08 -17.10 -5.01
CA ALA A 118 -0.37 -18.31 -4.62
C ALA A 118 1.11 -18.13 -4.92
N VAL A 119 1.95 -18.40 -3.93
CA VAL A 119 3.40 -18.24 -3.97
C VAL A 119 3.92 -18.83 -5.29
N PRO A 120 4.64 -18.07 -6.14
CA PRO A 120 5.14 -18.61 -7.40
C PRO A 120 6.14 -19.74 -7.11
N GLY A 121 5.69 -20.98 -7.26
CA GLY A 121 6.43 -22.20 -6.93
C GLY A 121 5.57 -23.31 -6.35
N GLU A 122 4.46 -22.96 -5.69
CA GLU A 122 3.40 -23.91 -5.34
C GLU A 122 2.17 -23.53 -6.14
N ALA A 123 1.67 -24.46 -6.95
CA ALA A 123 0.37 -24.31 -7.58
C ALA A 123 -0.64 -23.91 -6.49
N PRO A 124 -1.56 -22.95 -6.73
CA PRO A 124 -2.71 -22.77 -5.85
C PRO A 124 -3.45 -24.11 -5.83
N VAL A 125 -3.16 -24.94 -4.82
CA VAL A 125 -4.04 -26.05 -4.49
C VAL A 125 -5.24 -25.37 -3.87
N TYR A 126 -6.18 -24.97 -4.73
CA TYR A 126 -7.53 -24.66 -4.32
C TYR A 126 -8.00 -25.90 -3.56
N ILE A 127 -7.99 -25.84 -2.22
CA ILE A 127 -8.56 -26.90 -1.40
C ILE A 127 -10.07 -26.72 -1.53
N THR A 128 -10.66 -27.47 -2.45
CA THR A 128 -12.11 -27.52 -2.58
C THR A 128 -12.69 -28.33 -1.41
N LYS A 129 -14.00 -28.19 -1.16
CA LYS A 129 -14.69 -29.04 -0.18
C LYS A 129 -14.53 -30.52 -0.51
N ASP A 130 -14.34 -30.88 -1.78
CA ASP A 130 -14.11 -32.25 -2.22
C ASP A 130 -12.68 -32.72 -1.87
N ASP A 131 -11.66 -31.88 -2.03
CA ASP A 131 -10.29 -32.20 -1.59
C ASP A 131 -10.21 -32.37 -0.07
N ALA A 132 -10.89 -31.50 0.67
CA ALA A 132 -10.96 -31.58 2.13
C ALA A 132 -11.80 -32.79 2.60
N ARG A 133 -12.77 -33.27 1.80
CA ARG A 133 -13.51 -34.52 2.06
C ARG A 133 -12.66 -35.74 1.78
N GLU A 134 -11.85 -35.72 0.73
CA GLU A 134 -10.93 -36.80 0.40
C GLU A 134 -9.85 -36.95 1.48
N ALA A 135 -9.31 -35.82 1.97
CA ALA A 135 -8.42 -35.80 3.13
C ALA A 135 -9.09 -36.37 4.39
N GLN A 136 -10.37 -36.04 4.64
CA GLN A 136 -11.13 -36.64 5.75
C GLN A 136 -11.31 -38.14 5.61
N HIS A 137 -11.52 -38.64 4.39
CA HIS A 137 -11.69 -40.07 4.16
C HIS A 137 -10.36 -40.81 4.39
N ALA A 138 -9.25 -40.26 3.87
CA ALA A 138 -7.91 -40.80 4.08
C ALA A 138 -7.51 -40.79 5.57
N GLU A 139 -7.70 -39.66 6.26
CA GLU A 139 -7.34 -39.51 7.67
C GLU A 139 -8.21 -40.41 8.56
N SER A 140 -9.51 -40.56 8.26
CA SER A 140 -10.38 -41.49 8.97
C SER A 140 -9.95 -42.94 8.77
N THR A 141 -9.47 -43.31 7.58
CA THR A 141 -8.96 -44.67 7.31
C THR A 141 -7.70 -44.96 8.14
N ILE A 142 -6.83 -43.96 8.30
CA ILE A 142 -5.58 -44.07 9.08
C ILE A 142 -5.87 -44.16 10.60
N TYR A 143 -6.86 -43.44 11.09
CA TYR A 143 -7.22 -43.37 12.51
C TYR A 143 -8.41 -44.26 12.91
N GLY A 144 -8.74 -45.30 12.11
CA GLY A 144 -9.72 -46.31 12.50
C GLY A 144 -11.18 -45.83 12.48
N GLY A 145 -11.52 -44.93 11.56
CA GLY A 145 -12.86 -44.38 11.33
C GLY A 145 -13.13 -43.06 12.03
N GLN A 146 -12.14 -42.44 12.68
CA GLN A 146 -12.30 -41.15 13.36
C GLN A 146 -11.29 -40.12 12.83
N ASN A 147 -11.77 -38.91 12.52
CA ASN A 147 -10.89 -37.79 12.22
C ASN A 147 -10.48 -37.06 13.50
N PRO A 148 -9.18 -36.91 13.78
CA PRO A 148 -8.71 -36.24 14.98
C PRO A 148 -9.04 -34.73 14.93
N ARG A 149 -9.47 -34.18 16.07
CA ARG A 149 -9.70 -32.73 16.21
C ARG A 149 -8.38 -31.98 16.02
N GLY A 150 -8.33 -31.08 15.05
CA GLY A 150 -7.12 -30.32 14.69
C GLY A 150 -6.18 -31.03 13.71
N GLY A 151 -6.57 -32.21 13.21
CA GLY A 151 -5.86 -32.94 12.15
C GLY A 151 -5.84 -32.20 10.81
N ILE A 152 -5.12 -32.76 9.85
CA ILE A 152 -4.87 -32.10 8.55
C ILE A 152 -6.20 -31.84 7.84
N ALA A 153 -7.14 -32.78 7.85
CA ALA A 153 -8.43 -32.59 7.21
C ALA A 153 -9.32 -31.55 7.91
N ALA A 154 -9.17 -31.35 9.23
CA ALA A 154 -9.87 -30.30 9.96
C ALA A 154 -9.34 -28.91 9.60
N GLN A 155 -8.02 -28.80 9.39
CA GLN A 155 -7.39 -27.56 8.93
C GLN A 155 -7.79 -27.24 7.49
N MET A 156 -7.85 -28.26 6.62
CA MET A 156 -8.30 -28.14 5.23
C MET A 156 -9.77 -27.70 5.13
N GLN A 157 -10.67 -28.25 5.94
CA GLN A 157 -12.07 -27.77 6.01
C GLN A 157 -12.16 -26.34 6.50
N SER A 158 -11.42 -25.97 7.55
CA SER A 158 -11.42 -24.60 8.05
C SER A 158 -10.90 -23.60 7.01
N ALA A 159 -9.92 -24.00 6.19
CA ALA A 159 -9.44 -23.19 5.08
C ALA A 159 -10.51 -23.07 3.98
N ALA A 160 -11.16 -24.19 3.60
CA ALA A 160 -12.22 -24.20 2.59
C ALA A 160 -13.45 -23.36 3.01
N ASP A 161 -13.88 -23.45 4.27
CA ASP A 161 -15.03 -22.71 4.79
C ASP A 161 -14.76 -21.19 4.84
N LYS A 162 -13.54 -20.78 5.20
CA LYS A 162 -13.13 -19.37 5.15
C LYS A 162 -13.18 -18.80 3.74
N ILE A 163 -12.79 -19.61 2.75
CA ILE A 163 -12.82 -19.22 1.35
C ILE A 163 -14.27 -19.08 0.88
N GLU A 164 -15.16 -20.03 1.17
CA GLU A 164 -16.57 -19.96 0.77
C GLU A 164 -17.30 -18.76 1.39
N HIS A 165 -17.06 -18.47 2.67
CA HIS A 165 -17.62 -17.27 3.31
C HIS A 165 -17.10 -15.98 2.69
N ALA A 166 -15.83 -15.94 2.27
CA ALA A 166 -15.27 -14.75 1.61
C ALA A 166 -15.82 -14.52 0.18
N TYR A 167 -16.48 -15.51 -0.44
CA TYR A 167 -17.14 -15.38 -1.75
C TYR A 167 -18.66 -15.09 -1.67
N GLN A 168 -19.25 -15.08 -0.47
CA GLN A 168 -20.69 -14.79 -0.27
C GLN A 168 -21.01 -13.36 0.17
N ASP A 169 -20.00 -12.53 0.49
CA ASP A 169 -20.09 -11.08 0.73
C ASP A 169 -19.63 -10.26 -0.50
#